data_AF-A0A5C7UAT9-F1
#
_entry.id   AF-A0A5C7UAT9-F1
#
_cell.length_a   1.000
_cell.length_b   1.000
_cell.length_c   1.000
_cell.angle_alpha   90.00
_cell.angle_beta   90.00
_cell.angle_gamma   90.00
#
_symmetry.space_group_name_H-M   'P 1'
#
loop_
_entity.id
_entity.type
_entity.pdbx_description
1 polymer ?
#
loop_
_entity_poly.entity_id
_entity_poly.type
_entity_poly.pdbx_seq_one_letter_code
_entity_poly.pdbx_strand_id
1 'polypeptide(L)'
;MTDLQAWVDDNLDGGLVPTIFDRHRLISEPIYGPLIRGTAQPGFSELHWLAPRLKRLYLMKPIIIYCLPPLEEVMANLENDPDNASVVKKTEAIYQAYVNKVAIDLMLAPRAPLVWNYKASPTISGKPAWLNQVRNYVNELITEKSTTLW
;
A
#
# COMPACT_ATOMS: atom_id res chain seq x y z
N MET A 1 15.61 0.61 17.60
CA MET A 1 14.95 -0.10 16.48
C MET A 1 13.49 -0.24 16.85
N THR A 2 12.56 0.21 16.01
CA THR A 2 11.11 0.15 16.31
C THR A 2 10.62 -1.28 16.20
N ASP A 3 9.92 -1.78 17.23
CA ASP A 3 9.22 -3.06 17.17
C ASP A 3 8.02 -2.93 16.21
N LEU A 4 8.11 -3.58 15.05
CA LEU A 4 7.07 -3.49 14.03
C LEU A 4 5.83 -4.30 14.38
N GLN A 5 5.93 -5.35 15.20
CA GLN A 5 4.76 -6.11 15.62
C GLN A 5 3.92 -5.26 16.56
N ALA A 6 4.55 -4.71 17.60
CA ALA A 6 3.89 -3.83 18.56
C ALA A 6 3.25 -2.63 17.85
N TRP A 7 3.97 -2.00 16.93
CA TRP A 7 3.43 -0.89 16.13
C TRP A 7 2.19 -1.28 15.33
N VAL A 8 2.17 -2.47 14.71
CA VAL A 8 1.00 -2.95 13.95
C VAL A 8 -0.17 -3.20 14.89
N ASP A 9 0.05 -3.88 16.01
CA ASP A 9 -1.01 -4.21 16.95
C ASP A 9 -1.62 -2.94 17.54
N ASP A 10 -0.80 -1.98 18.00
CA ASP A 10 -1.26 -0.67 18.48
C ASP A 10 -2.05 0.09 17.40
N ASN A 11 -1.57 0.05 16.16
CA ASN A 11 -2.25 0.73 15.05
C ASN A 11 -3.63 0.12 14.76
N LEU A 12 -3.73 -1.21 14.76
CA LEU A 12 -5.00 -1.90 14.52
C LEU A 12 -5.97 -1.72 15.71
N ASP A 13 -5.45 -1.64 16.93
CA ASP A 13 -6.22 -1.42 18.16
C ASP A 13 -6.76 0.02 18.29
N GLY A 14 -6.10 0.98 17.66
CA GLY A 14 -6.61 2.35 17.54
C GLY A 14 -7.95 2.48 16.79
N GLY A 15 -8.38 1.45 16.05
CA GLY A 15 -9.66 1.43 15.34
C GLY A 15 -9.71 2.33 14.09
N LEU A 16 -10.91 2.77 13.70
CA LEU A 16 -11.13 3.55 12.47
C LEU A 16 -10.76 5.04 12.66
N VAL A 17 -9.48 5.33 12.79
CA VAL A 17 -8.95 6.70 12.79
C VAL A 17 -8.48 7.06 11.38
N PRO A 18 -8.97 8.17 10.76
CA PRO A 18 -8.48 8.65 9.48
C PRO A 18 -6.98 8.95 9.56
N THR A 19 -6.16 8.02 9.07
CA THR A 19 -4.70 8.08 9.15
C THR A 19 -4.12 7.77 7.78
N ILE A 20 -3.10 8.54 7.38
CA ILE A 20 -2.37 8.33 6.13
C ILE A 20 -1.02 7.70 6.47
N PHE A 21 -0.68 6.61 5.80
CA PHE A 21 0.60 5.94 5.94
C PHE A 21 1.39 6.04 4.63
N ASP A 22 2.66 6.43 4.72
CA ASP A 22 3.61 6.19 3.63
C ASP A 22 4.03 4.72 3.67
N ARG A 23 3.21 3.89 3.02
CA ARG A 23 3.22 2.41 3.04
C ARG A 23 2.90 1.84 4.43
N HIS A 24 1.82 1.07 4.50
CA HIS A 24 1.48 0.33 5.72
C HIS A 24 2.44 -0.85 5.92
N ARG A 25 2.86 -1.14 7.16
CA ARG A 25 3.84 -2.21 7.46
C ARG A 25 3.34 -3.60 7.07
N LEU A 26 2.07 -3.92 7.33
CA LEU A 26 1.44 -5.17 6.90
C LEU A 26 1.48 -5.41 5.38
N ILE A 27 1.61 -4.37 4.56
CA ILE A 27 1.70 -4.49 3.10
C ILE A 27 3.16 -4.51 2.65
N SER A 28 3.98 -3.60 3.17
CA SER A 28 5.34 -3.36 2.66
C SER A 28 6.41 -4.28 3.24
N GLU A 29 6.31 -4.67 4.52
CA GLU A 29 7.34 -5.48 5.17
C GLU A 29 7.50 -6.88 4.57
N PRO A 30 6.41 -7.61 4.21
CA PRO A 30 6.53 -8.89 3.51
C PRO A 30 7.23 -8.80 2.14
N ILE A 31 7.32 -7.60 1.55
CA ILE A 31 8.02 -7.34 0.30
C ILE A 31 9.46 -6.91 0.57
N TYR A 32 9.64 -5.80 1.30
CA TYR A 32 10.94 -5.18 1.51
C TYR A 32 11.87 -5.97 2.43
N GLY A 33 11.35 -6.59 3.49
CA GLY A 33 12.18 -7.34 4.43
C GLY A 33 12.97 -8.44 3.73
N PRO A 34 12.30 -9.41 3.08
CA PRO A 34 12.98 -10.47 2.36
C PRO A 34 13.87 -9.97 1.21
N LEU A 35 13.44 -8.97 0.44
CA LEU A 35 14.18 -8.52 -0.76
C LEU A 35 15.41 -7.67 -0.45
N ILE A 36 15.37 -6.85 0.61
CA ILE A 36 16.47 -5.96 0.98
C ILE A 36 17.36 -6.57 2.07
N ARG A 37 16.76 -7.16 3.11
CA ARG A 37 17.50 -7.68 4.27
C ARG A 37 17.71 -9.19 4.24
N GLY A 38 17.04 -9.91 3.34
CA GLY A 38 17.03 -11.38 3.32
C GLY A 38 16.06 -12.00 4.32
N THR A 39 15.50 -11.22 5.26
CA THR A 39 14.54 -11.68 6.25
C THR A 39 13.48 -10.61 6.53
N ALA A 40 12.25 -11.05 6.77
CA ALA A 40 11.22 -10.19 7.34
C ALA A 40 11.49 -9.94 8.84
N GLN A 41 10.98 -8.85 9.38
CA GLN A 41 10.91 -8.61 10.81
C GLN A 41 10.03 -9.68 11.49
N PRO A 42 10.21 -9.95 12.80
CA PRO A 42 9.43 -10.93 13.53
C PRO A 42 7.93 -10.82 13.25
N GLY A 43 7.21 -11.94 13.15
CA GLY A 43 5.76 -11.97 12.89
C GLY A 43 5.37 -11.86 11.41
N PHE A 44 6.14 -11.16 10.58
CA PHE A 44 5.81 -10.98 9.16
C PHE A 44 6.11 -12.21 8.29
N SER A 45 6.79 -13.21 8.85
CA SER A 45 6.95 -14.55 8.28
C SER A 45 6.10 -15.62 8.98
N GLU A 46 5.35 -15.24 10.02
CA GLU A 46 4.62 -16.15 10.89
C GLU A 46 3.12 -16.09 10.57
N LEU A 47 2.61 -17.06 9.82
CA LEU A 47 1.22 -17.05 9.33
C LEU A 47 0.17 -16.89 10.45
N HIS A 48 0.41 -17.49 11.62
CA HIS A 48 -0.51 -17.41 12.75
C HIS A 48 -0.63 -15.98 13.31
N TRP A 49 0.39 -15.14 13.14
CA TRP A 49 0.35 -13.73 13.50
C TRP A 49 -0.12 -12.88 12.32
N LEU A 50 0.51 -13.03 11.14
CA LEU A 50 0.28 -12.15 10.00
C LEU A 50 -1.15 -12.23 9.44
N ALA A 51 -1.70 -13.44 9.28
CA ALA A 51 -3.00 -13.63 8.65
C ALA A 51 -4.16 -12.92 9.38
N PRO A 52 -4.33 -13.05 10.72
CA PRO A 52 -5.41 -12.33 11.42
C PRO A 52 -5.24 -10.81 11.37
N ARG A 53 -4.01 -10.28 11.36
CA ARG A 53 -3.78 -8.83 11.25
C ARG A 53 -4.10 -8.29 9.85
N LEU A 54 -3.69 -9.00 8.80
CA LEU A 54 -4.09 -8.68 7.43
C LEU A 54 -5.62 -8.71 7.27
N LYS A 55 -6.28 -9.75 7.80
CA LYS A 55 -7.75 -9.82 7.80
C LYS A 55 -8.36 -8.60 8.48
N ARG A 56 -7.86 -8.21 9.66
CA ARG A 56 -8.35 -7.03 10.39
C ARG A 56 -8.12 -5.74 9.61
N LEU A 57 -6.96 -5.57 8.99
CA LEU A 57 -6.68 -4.45 8.10
C LEU A 57 -7.75 -4.35 6.99
N TYR A 58 -8.03 -5.42 6.26
CA TYR A 58 -9.03 -5.38 5.18
C TYR A 58 -10.47 -5.21 5.67
N LEU A 59 -10.81 -5.73 6.85
CA LEU A 59 -12.13 -5.50 7.45
C LEU A 59 -12.38 -4.02 7.79
N MET A 60 -11.31 -3.24 8.02
CA MET A 60 -11.41 -1.78 8.20
C MET A 60 -11.63 -1.01 6.89
N LYS A 61 -11.65 -1.69 5.73
CA LYS A 61 -11.84 -1.11 4.39
C LYS A 61 -10.88 0.05 4.09
N PRO A 62 -9.55 -0.17 4.14
CA PRO A 62 -8.58 0.88 3.90
C PRO A 62 -8.61 1.29 2.43
N ILE A 63 -8.33 2.57 2.18
CA ILE A 63 -7.98 3.04 0.84
C ILE A 63 -6.50 2.73 0.63
N ILE A 64 -6.16 1.93 -0.37
CA ILE A 64 -4.78 1.59 -0.67
C ILE A 64 -4.42 2.17 -2.03
N ILE A 65 -3.45 3.08 -2.06
CA ILE A 65 -2.97 3.68 -3.32
C ILE A 65 -1.63 3.05 -3.67
N TYR A 66 -1.58 2.35 -4.79
CA TYR A 66 -0.36 1.76 -5.33
C TYR A 66 0.19 2.64 -6.45
N CYS A 67 1.28 3.37 -6.17
CA CYS A 67 2.03 4.09 -7.20
C CYS A 67 2.90 3.11 -7.99
N LEU A 68 2.42 2.70 -9.17
CA LEU A 68 3.07 1.75 -10.06
C LEU A 68 3.11 2.30 -11.50
N PRO A 69 4.00 3.28 -11.80
CA PRO A 69 4.30 3.64 -13.18
C PRO A 69 5.06 2.49 -13.88
N PRO A 70 5.18 2.48 -15.22
CA PRO A 70 5.97 1.47 -15.94
C PRO A 70 7.36 1.26 -15.34
N LEU A 71 7.82 0.01 -15.30
CA LEU A 71 9.08 -0.36 -14.65
C LEU A 71 10.27 0.38 -15.27
N GLU A 72 10.26 0.59 -16.59
CA GLU A 72 11.31 1.30 -17.31
C GLU A 72 11.47 2.73 -16.79
N GLU A 73 10.36 3.40 -16.46
CA GLU A 73 10.36 4.74 -15.88
C GLU A 73 10.89 4.71 -14.45
N VAL A 74 10.52 3.70 -13.65
CA VAL A 74 11.07 3.53 -12.30
C VAL A 74 12.58 3.37 -12.36
N MET A 75 13.08 2.51 -13.26
CA MET A 75 14.50 2.25 -13.43
C MET A 75 15.25 3.50 -13.89
N ALA A 76 14.71 4.26 -14.85
CA ALA A 76 15.30 5.51 -15.33
C ALA A 76 15.41 6.57 -14.22
N ASN A 77 14.42 6.66 -13.31
CA ASN A 77 14.47 7.60 -12.18
C ASN A 77 15.51 7.22 -11.11
N LEU A 78 15.87 5.94 -11.03
CA LEU A 78 16.87 5.44 -10.08
C LEU A 78 18.28 5.38 -10.70
N GLU A 79 18.39 5.59 -12.02
CA GLU A 79 19.67 5.61 -12.72
C GLU A 79 20.51 6.78 -12.20
N ASN A 80 21.66 6.46 -11.59
CA ASN A 80 22.58 7.40 -10.96
C ASN A 80 22.12 8.02 -9.63
N ASP A 81 21.15 7.41 -8.93
CA ASP A 81 20.80 7.81 -7.57
C ASP A 81 21.68 7.06 -6.54
N PRO A 82 22.68 7.74 -5.92
CA PRO A 82 23.58 7.10 -4.97
C PRO A 82 22.87 6.64 -3.70
N ASP A 83 21.78 7.31 -3.29
CA ASP A 83 21.04 6.97 -2.07
C ASP A 83 20.23 5.69 -2.24
N ASN A 84 19.92 5.32 -3.48
CA ASN A 84 19.13 4.14 -3.82
C ASN A 84 19.97 2.96 -4.33
N ALA A 85 21.31 3.04 -4.27
CA ALA A 85 22.20 2.01 -4.83
C ALA A 85 21.90 0.57 -4.34
N SER A 86 21.48 0.41 -3.08
CA SER A 86 21.09 -0.90 -2.52
C SER A 86 19.73 -1.40 -3.02
N VAL A 87 18.81 -0.49 -3.34
CA VAL A 87 17.45 -0.79 -3.79
C VAL A 87 17.43 -1.02 -5.30
N VAL A 88 18.22 -0.27 -6.08
CA VAL A 88 18.31 -0.36 -7.55
C VAL A 88 18.45 -1.81 -8.03
N LYS A 89 19.34 -2.58 -7.39
CA LYS A 89 19.60 -3.99 -7.76
C LYS A 89 18.42 -4.93 -7.47
N LYS A 90 17.46 -4.48 -6.68
CA LYS A 90 16.26 -5.22 -6.25
C LYS A 90 14.97 -4.59 -6.77
N THR A 91 15.04 -3.46 -7.47
CA THR A 91 13.89 -2.68 -7.92
C THR A 91 12.92 -3.53 -8.73
N GLU A 92 13.40 -4.30 -9.71
CA GLU A 92 12.53 -5.16 -10.52
C GLU A 92 11.78 -6.18 -9.65
N ALA A 93 12.47 -6.85 -8.73
CA ALA A 93 11.85 -7.82 -7.82
C ALA A 93 10.82 -7.16 -6.90
N ILE A 94 11.12 -5.97 -6.38
CA ILE A 94 10.19 -5.18 -5.54
C ILE A 94 8.97 -4.78 -6.36
N TYR A 95 9.18 -4.31 -7.58
CA TYR A 95 8.13 -3.90 -8.50
C TYR A 95 7.17 -5.06 -8.79
N GLN A 96 7.71 -6.22 -9.17
CA GLN A 96 6.90 -7.42 -9.44
C GLN A 96 6.16 -7.91 -8.19
N ALA A 97 6.78 -7.84 -7.01
CA ALA A 97 6.11 -8.17 -5.76
C ALA A 97 4.92 -7.24 -5.49
N TYR A 98 5.04 -5.94 -5.78
CA TYR A 98 3.92 -5.01 -5.68
C TYR A 98 2.85 -5.25 -6.74
N VAL A 99 3.21 -5.56 -7.99
CA VAL A 99 2.24 -5.95 -9.03
C VAL A 99 1.42 -7.16 -8.58
N ASN A 100 2.08 -8.20 -8.07
CA ASN A 100 1.40 -9.39 -7.52
C ASN A 100 0.51 -9.02 -6.35
N LYS A 101 0.98 -8.15 -5.44
CA LYS A 101 0.20 -7.71 -4.29
C LYS A 101 -1.06 -6.94 -4.69
N VAL A 102 -0.95 -6.06 -5.69
CA VAL A 102 -2.10 -5.34 -6.27
C VAL A 102 -3.13 -6.31 -6.83
N ALA A 103 -2.69 -7.31 -7.60
CA ALA A 103 -3.60 -8.30 -8.17
C ALA A 103 -4.36 -9.06 -7.07
N ILE A 104 -3.67 -9.49 -6.01
CA ILE A 104 -4.28 -10.15 -4.86
C ILE A 104 -5.29 -9.22 -4.16
N ASP A 105 -4.93 -7.95 -3.96
CA ASP A 105 -5.81 -7.02 -3.25
C ASP A 105 -7.05 -6.65 -4.06
N LEU A 106 -6.93 -6.56 -5.38
CA LEU A 106 -8.07 -6.39 -6.28
C LEU A 106 -9.02 -7.59 -6.22
N MET A 107 -8.51 -8.80 -5.98
CA MET A 107 -9.35 -9.98 -5.78
C MET A 107 -10.04 -9.99 -4.41
N LEU A 108 -9.32 -9.61 -3.35
CA LEU A 108 -9.83 -9.66 -1.97
C LEU A 108 -10.75 -8.48 -1.62
N ALA A 109 -10.49 -7.31 -2.19
CA ALA A 109 -11.22 -6.08 -1.94
C ALA A 109 -11.26 -5.23 -3.22
N PRO A 110 -12.08 -5.57 -4.23
CA PRO A 110 -12.05 -4.96 -5.57
C PRO A 110 -12.18 -3.44 -5.63
N ARG A 111 -12.70 -2.83 -4.56
CA ARG A 111 -12.91 -1.38 -4.44
C ARG A 111 -11.81 -0.65 -3.67
N ALA A 112 -10.90 -1.36 -2.99
CA ALA A 112 -9.92 -0.75 -2.07
C ALA A 112 -8.60 -0.33 -2.74
N PRO A 113 -7.98 -1.11 -3.65
CA PRO A 113 -6.78 -0.69 -4.34
C PRO A 113 -7.05 0.31 -5.46
N LEU A 114 -6.33 1.41 -5.44
CA LEU A 114 -6.24 2.37 -6.53
C LEU A 114 -4.83 2.26 -7.13
N VAL A 115 -4.73 1.77 -8.37
CA VAL A 115 -3.45 1.70 -9.09
C VAL A 115 -3.21 3.03 -9.78
N TRP A 116 -2.07 3.64 -9.52
CA TRP A 116 -1.75 4.98 -9.97
C TRP A 116 -0.45 5.04 -10.74
N ASN A 117 -0.52 5.62 -11.94
CA ASN A 117 0.63 6.08 -12.69
C ASN A 117 0.64 7.62 -12.67
N TYR A 118 1.57 8.20 -11.92
CA TYR A 118 1.68 9.65 -11.75
C TYR A 118 2.16 10.39 -13.01
N LYS A 119 2.73 9.70 -14.01
CA LYS A 119 3.15 10.29 -15.28
C LYS A 119 2.05 10.27 -16.34
N ALA A 120 1.21 9.24 -16.34
CA ALA A 120 0.10 9.09 -17.29
C ALA A 120 -1.12 9.96 -16.94
N SER A 121 -1.08 10.68 -15.83
CA SER A 121 -2.26 11.27 -15.24
C SER A 121 -2.34 12.76 -15.49
N PRO A 122 -3.35 13.24 -16.24
CA PRO A 122 -3.49 14.65 -16.51
C PRO A 122 -3.76 15.42 -15.21
N THR A 123 -3.13 16.58 -15.07
CA THR A 123 -3.56 17.58 -14.11
C THR A 123 -4.83 18.26 -14.62
N ILE A 124 -5.93 18.14 -13.88
CA ILE A 124 -7.17 18.87 -14.15
C ILE A 124 -7.16 20.11 -13.27
N SER A 125 -7.13 21.30 -13.88
CA SER A 125 -7.13 22.59 -13.16
C SER A 125 -5.99 22.71 -12.12
N GLY A 126 -4.80 22.20 -12.45
CA GLY A 126 -3.63 22.21 -11.57
C GLY A 126 -3.68 21.19 -10.42
N LYS A 127 -4.70 20.34 -10.34
CA LYS A 127 -4.82 19.25 -9.37
C LYS A 127 -4.66 17.91 -10.07
N PRO A 128 -3.91 16.96 -9.50
CA PRO A 128 -3.77 15.64 -10.12
C PRO A 128 -5.11 14.88 -10.10
N ALA A 129 -5.48 14.25 -11.23
CA ALA A 129 -6.81 13.65 -11.44
C ALA A 129 -7.21 12.58 -10.39
N TRP A 130 -6.24 11.90 -9.76
CA TRP A 130 -6.52 10.95 -8.67
C TRP A 130 -7.23 11.58 -7.47
N LEU A 131 -7.04 12.88 -7.22
CA LEU A 131 -7.73 13.56 -6.12
C LEU A 131 -9.24 13.50 -6.29
N ASN A 132 -9.73 13.54 -7.54
CA ASN A 132 -11.15 13.39 -7.81
C ASN A 132 -11.59 11.93 -7.65
N GLN A 133 -10.78 10.95 -8.04
CA GLN A 133 -11.09 9.54 -7.86
C GLN A 133 -11.12 9.14 -6.38
N VAL A 134 -10.14 9.58 -5.60
CA VAL A 134 -10.10 9.41 -4.14
C VAL A 134 -11.27 10.15 -3.48
N ARG A 135 -11.55 11.39 -3.89
CA ARG A 135 -12.70 12.14 -3.36
C ARG A 135 -14.02 11.45 -3.65
N ASN A 136 -14.22 10.97 -4.88
CA ASN A 136 -15.43 10.24 -5.26
C ASN A 136 -15.57 8.95 -4.44
N TYR A 137 -14.49 8.18 -4.31
CA TYR A 137 -14.48 6.96 -3.50
C TYR A 137 -14.77 7.22 -2.01
N VAL A 138 -14.15 8.26 -1.43
CA VAL A 138 -14.40 8.68 -0.05
C VAL A 138 -15.86 9.11 0.12
N ASN A 139 -16.41 9.87 -0.84
CA ASN A 139 -17.81 10.29 -0.81
C ASN A 139 -18.77 9.09 -0.93
N GLU A 140 -18.48 8.12 -1.78
CA GLU A 140 -19.24 6.86 -1.90
C GLU A 140 -19.22 6.07 -0.58
N LEU A 141 -18.06 5.93 0.05
CA LEU A 141 -17.92 5.26 1.36
C LEU A 141 -18.69 5.97 2.48
N ILE A 142 -18.70 7.30 2.48
CA ILE A 142 -19.50 8.09 3.43
C ILE A 142 -20.99 7.88 3.18
N THR A 143 -21.40 7.86 1.90
CA THR A 143 -22.81 7.74 1.50
C THR A 143 -23.37 6.33 1.77
N GLU A 144 -22.60 5.25 1.54
CA GLU A 144 -22.98 3.87 1.91
C GLU A 144 -23.17 3.70 3.42
N LYS A 145 -22.38 4.39 4.26
CA LYS A 145 -22.56 4.34 5.72
C LYS A 145 -23.87 5.02 6.17
N SER A 146 -24.34 6.04 5.47
CA SER A 146 -25.60 6.73 5.81
C SER A 146 -26.87 5.95 5.44
N THR A 147 -26.81 5.00 4.51
CA THR A 147 -27.97 4.17 4.10
C THR A 147 -28.11 2.86 4.87
N THR A 148 -27.09 2.42 5.61
CA THR A 148 -27.12 1.15 6.36
C THR A 148 -27.52 1.33 7.84
N LEU A 149 -27.97 2.53 8.23
CA LEU A 149 -28.35 2.91 9.60
C LEU A 149 -29.87 3.05 9.81
N TRP A 150 -30.70 2.50 8.92
CA TRP A 150 -32.17 2.46 9.03
C TRP A 150 -32.70 1.03 8.97
#